data_AF-A0A3Q4BLK8-F1
#
_entry.id   AF-A0A3Q4BLK8-F1
#
_cell.length_a   1.000
_cell.length_b   1.000
_cell.length_c   1.000
_cell.angle_alpha   90.00
_cell.angle_beta   90.00
_cell.angle_gamma   90.00
#
_symmetry.space_group_name_H-M   'P 1'
#
loop_
_entity.id
_entity.type
_entity.pdbx_description
1 polymer ?
#
loop_
_entity_poly.entity_id
_entity_poly.type
_entity_poly.pdbx_seq_one_letter_code
_entity_poly.pdbx_strand_id
1 'polypeptide(L)'
;MMPNYSLLLRKPPPTSKGQSTKETILETLPNVGEAVGFATMAIVLTGNYADKVFLGNYPHERFDEPVPKKIIEEFQAKLANLTKEIEQRNSAAEPPYIYLDPSQMENSIAI
;
A
#
# COMPACT_ATOMS: atom_id res chain seq x y z
N MET A 1 8.05 -6.26 8.94
CA MET A 1 8.34 -6.77 7.58
C MET A 1 8.83 -8.20 7.65
N MET A 2 9.98 -8.50 8.26
CA MET A 2 10.36 -9.87 8.62
C MET A 2 9.92 -10.19 10.06
N PRO A 3 9.40 -11.39 10.38
CA PRO A 3 9.28 -12.57 9.53
C PRO A 3 7.99 -12.64 8.67
N ASN A 4 7.04 -11.71 8.85
CA ASN A 4 5.72 -11.78 8.21
C ASN A 4 5.75 -11.79 6.67
N TYR A 5 6.76 -11.17 6.05
CA TYR A 5 6.95 -11.09 4.61
C TYR A 5 8.45 -11.22 4.30
N SER A 6 8.84 -12.36 3.74
CA SER A 6 10.20 -12.63 3.29
C SER A 6 10.23 -12.76 1.78
N LEU A 7 11.06 -11.95 1.12
CA LEU A 7 11.26 -11.97 -0.34
C LEU A 7 12.28 -13.01 -0.78
N LEU A 8 12.98 -13.64 0.16
CA LEU A 8 14.02 -14.63 -0.08
C LEU A 8 13.98 -15.69 1.02
N LEU A 9 14.26 -16.95 0.68
CA LEU A 9 14.59 -18.00 1.63
C LEU A 9 15.93 -18.60 1.21
N ARG A 10 16.89 -18.67 2.14
CA ARG A 10 18.28 -19.10 1.90
C ARG A 10 18.46 -20.62 1.91
N LYS A 11 17.44 -21.36 2.33
CA LYS A 11 17.43 -22.84 2.38
C LYS A 11 16.18 -23.39 1.70
N PRO A 12 16.24 -24.63 1.17
CA PRO A 12 15.07 -25.29 0.61
C PRO A 12 14.00 -25.57 1.68
N PRO A 13 12.74 -25.79 1.28
CA PRO A 13 11.69 -26.23 2.21
C PRO A 13 12.06 -27.55 2.91
N PRO A 14 11.67 -27.75 4.18
CA PRO A 14 11.86 -29.02 4.87
C PRO A 14 11.05 -30.14 4.17
N THR A 15 11.61 -31.34 4.09
CA THR A 15 11.02 -32.47 3.35
C THR A 15 10.21 -33.41 4.25
N SER A 16 10.26 -33.22 5.57
CA SER A 16 9.52 -34.04 6.54
C SER A 16 9.10 -33.22 7.76
N LYS A 17 8.00 -33.64 8.40
CA LYS A 17 7.50 -32.99 9.62
C LYS A 17 8.50 -33.15 10.77
N GLY A 18 8.54 -32.17 11.68
CA GLY A 18 9.39 -32.21 12.88
C GLY A 18 10.86 -31.82 12.67
N GLN A 19 11.27 -31.44 11.45
CA GLN A 19 12.65 -31.04 11.15
C GLN A 19 12.97 -29.56 11.45
N SER A 20 11.95 -28.72 11.65
CA SER A 20 12.13 -27.29 11.85
C SER A 20 12.38 -26.95 13.32
N THR A 21 13.49 -26.27 13.58
CA THR A 21 13.80 -25.60 14.86
C THR A 21 13.89 -24.09 14.66
N LYS A 22 13.95 -23.32 15.76
CA LYS A 22 14.12 -21.85 15.68
C LYS A 22 15.39 -21.47 14.93
N GLU A 23 16.46 -22.21 15.14
CA GLU A 23 17.76 -22.03 14.49
C GLU A 23 17.64 -22.25 12.98
N THR A 24 17.01 -23.35 12.55
CA THR A 24 16.81 -23.62 11.12
C THR A 24 15.94 -22.56 10.43
N ILE A 25 14.97 -21.97 11.15
CA ILE A 25 14.15 -20.86 10.64
C ILE A 25 15.03 -19.62 10.45
N LEU A 26 15.83 -19.25 11.45
CA LEU A 26 16.73 -18.10 11.38
C LEU A 26 17.78 -18.25 10.27
N GLU A 27 18.29 -19.47 10.04
CA GLU A 27 19.21 -19.77 8.94
C GLU A 27 18.54 -19.74 7.56
N THR A 28 17.23 -19.99 7.50
CA THR A 28 16.45 -19.96 6.25
C THR A 28 16.04 -18.53 5.89
N LEU A 29 15.81 -17.68 6.89
CA LEU A 29 15.45 -16.28 6.68
C LEU A 29 16.62 -15.46 6.06
N PRO A 30 16.31 -14.35 5.37
CA PRO A 30 17.30 -13.39 4.91
C PRO A 30 18.26 -12.95 6.01
N ASN A 31 19.52 -12.75 5.65
CA ASN A 31 20.49 -12.12 6.55
C ASN A 31 20.15 -10.63 6.74
N VAL A 32 20.85 -9.98 7.68
CA VAL A 32 20.60 -8.58 8.03
C VAL A 32 20.71 -7.64 6.82
N GLY A 33 21.73 -7.82 5.96
CA GLY A 33 21.91 -6.98 4.78
C GLY A 33 20.77 -7.11 3.77
N GLU A 34 20.34 -8.35 3.49
CA GLU A 34 19.19 -8.62 2.62
C GLU A 34 17.89 -8.04 3.20
N ALA A 35 17.65 -8.24 4.50
CA ALA A 35 16.47 -7.73 5.19
C ALA A 35 16.42 -6.19 5.18
N VAL A 36 17.55 -5.53 5.43
CA VAL A 36 17.66 -4.06 5.35
C VAL A 36 17.45 -3.58 3.92
N GLY A 37 17.99 -4.29 2.92
CA GLY A 37 17.75 -3.99 1.51
C GLY A 37 16.26 -4.03 1.16
N PHE A 38 15.55 -5.09 1.55
CA PHE A 38 14.11 -5.20 1.33
C PHE A 38 13.31 -4.13 2.09
N ALA A 39 13.68 -3.81 3.33
CA ALA A 39 13.03 -2.76 4.09
C ALA A 39 13.21 -1.38 3.44
N THR A 40 14.43 -1.08 2.97
CA THR A 40 14.73 0.17 2.26
C THR A 40 13.94 0.27 0.98
N MET A 41 13.89 -0.80 0.18
CA MET A 41 13.08 -0.86 -1.04
C MET A 41 11.60 -0.59 -0.75
N ALA A 42 11.02 -1.22 0.28
CA ALA A 42 9.63 -0.98 0.66
C ALA A 42 9.38 0.45 1.14
N ILE A 43 10.28 1.03 1.95
CA ILE A 43 10.17 2.42 2.41
C ILE A 43 10.15 3.38 1.22
N VAL A 44 11.05 3.16 0.24
CA VAL A 44 11.09 3.97 -0.97
C VAL A 44 9.78 3.81 -1.75
N LEU A 45 9.39 2.58 -2.11
CA LEU A 45 8.22 2.33 -2.96
C LEU A 45 6.86 2.68 -2.30
N THR A 46 6.81 2.81 -0.97
CA THR A 46 5.60 3.21 -0.23
C THR A 46 5.65 4.66 0.24
N GLY A 47 6.71 5.39 -0.09
CA GLY A 47 6.96 6.75 0.38
C GLY A 47 5.82 7.70 0.03
N ASN A 48 5.64 8.72 0.89
CA ASN A 48 4.76 9.83 0.59
C ASN A 48 5.57 11.01 0.05
N TYR A 49 5.40 11.34 -1.23
CA TYR A 49 6.13 12.39 -1.94
C TYR A 49 5.29 13.66 -2.03
N ALA A 50 5.95 14.81 -2.10
CA ALA A 50 5.28 16.12 -1.98
C ALA A 50 4.38 16.47 -3.19
N ASP A 51 4.61 15.81 -4.33
CA ASP A 51 3.98 16.06 -5.62
C ASP A 51 2.81 15.12 -5.94
N LYS A 52 2.32 14.35 -4.95
CA LYS A 52 1.17 13.47 -5.14
C LYS A 52 -0.09 14.21 -5.55
N VAL A 53 -0.75 13.66 -6.56
CA VAL A 53 -2.10 14.05 -6.95
C VAL A 53 -3.02 12.89 -6.64
N PHE A 54 -3.88 13.06 -5.63
CA PHE A 54 -4.85 12.03 -5.23
C PHE A 54 -5.97 11.85 -6.24
N LEU A 55 -6.63 10.69 -6.19
CA LEU A 55 -7.72 10.34 -7.09
C LEU A 55 -8.81 11.42 -7.05
N GLY A 56 -9.26 11.82 -8.24
CA GLY A 56 -10.30 12.83 -8.40
C GLY A 56 -9.79 14.27 -8.32
N ASN A 57 -8.53 14.50 -7.92
CA ASN A 57 -7.90 15.81 -8.00
C ASN A 57 -7.25 15.98 -9.39
N TYR A 58 -7.66 17.02 -10.11
CA TYR A 58 -7.18 17.33 -11.45
C TYR A 58 -6.67 18.79 -11.49
N PRO A 59 -5.45 19.07 -10.98
CA PRO A 59 -4.92 20.45 -10.91
C PRO A 59 -4.65 21.06 -12.29
N HIS A 60 -4.46 20.23 -13.31
CA HIS A 60 -4.33 20.65 -14.70
C HIS A 60 -5.67 20.45 -15.43
N GLU A 61 -6.45 21.52 -15.54
CA GLU A 61 -7.71 21.51 -16.28
C GLU A 61 -7.47 21.22 -17.77
N ARG A 62 -8.06 20.14 -18.27
CA ARG A 62 -8.05 19.76 -19.69
C ARG A 62 -9.42 19.78 -20.34
N PHE A 63 -10.47 19.80 -19.51
CA PHE A 63 -11.85 19.93 -19.94
C PHE A 63 -12.33 21.31 -19.52
N ASP A 64 -12.75 22.10 -20.50
CA ASP A 64 -13.30 23.44 -20.27
C ASP A 64 -14.83 23.45 -20.36
N GLU A 65 -15.40 22.38 -20.91
CA GLU A 65 -16.83 22.25 -21.12
C GLU A 65 -17.57 22.07 -19.78
N PRO A 66 -18.75 22.72 -19.60
CA PRO A 66 -19.49 22.65 -18.33
C PRO A 66 -19.91 21.23 -17.92
N VAL A 67 -20.18 20.35 -18.89
CA VAL A 67 -20.68 18.99 -18.63
C VAL A 67 -19.60 18.10 -17.99
N PRO A 68 -18.39 17.92 -18.57
CA PRO A 68 -17.28 17.25 -17.92
C PRO A 68 -16.94 17.81 -16.54
N LYS A 69 -16.93 19.14 -16.36
CA LYS A 69 -16.66 19.76 -15.05
C LYS A 69 -17.67 19.32 -13.99
N LYS A 70 -18.95 19.32 -14.32
CA LYS A 70 -20.01 18.83 -13.44
C LYS A 70 -19.85 17.34 -13.10
N ILE A 71 -19.47 16.50 -14.08
CA ILE A 71 -19.23 15.07 -13.84
C ILE A 71 -18.05 14.87 -12.88
N ILE A 72 -16.99 15.67 -13.01
CA ILE A 72 -15.83 15.64 -12.11
C ILE A 72 -16.23 16.03 -10.69
N GLU A 73 -17.03 17.09 -10.52
CA GLU A 73 -17.56 17.50 -9.21
C GLU A 73 -18.40 16.40 -8.56
N GLU A 74 -19.29 15.77 -9.33
CA GLU A 74 -20.11 14.64 -8.86
C GLU A 74 -19.25 13.43 -8.47
N PHE A 75 -18.17 13.16 -9.20
CA PHE A 75 -17.22 12.11 -8.89
C PHE A 75 -16.47 12.40 -7.59
N GLN A 76 -15.94 13.62 -7.42
CA GLN A 76 -15.27 14.06 -6.19
C GLN A 76 -16.19 13.97 -4.97
N ALA A 77 -17.46 14.35 -5.09
CA ALA A 77 -18.44 14.23 -4.01
C ALA A 77 -18.68 12.76 -3.60
N LYS A 78 -18.73 11.84 -4.57
CA LYS A 78 -18.85 10.40 -4.29
C LYS A 78 -17.60 9.86 -3.59
N LEU A 79 -16.41 10.27 -4.01
CA LEU A 79 -15.15 9.88 -3.34
C LEU A 79 -15.11 10.37 -1.89
N ALA A 80 -15.51 11.61 -1.64
CA ALA A 80 -15.56 12.16 -0.28
C ALA A 80 -16.54 11.40 0.63
N ASN A 81 -17.67 10.95 0.10
CA ASN A 81 -18.60 10.10 0.84
C ASN A 81 -18.00 8.70 1.11
N LEU A 82 -17.35 8.11 0.13
CA LEU A 82 -16.67 6.81 0.30
C LEU A 82 -15.57 6.86 1.36
N THR A 83 -14.76 7.92 1.39
CA THR A 83 -13.76 8.13 2.46
C THR A 83 -14.42 8.10 3.84
N LYS A 84 -15.55 8.81 4.04
CA LYS A 84 -16.27 8.81 5.32
C LYS A 84 -16.80 7.41 5.70
N GLU A 85 -17.33 6.67 4.73
CA GLU A 85 -17.80 5.29 4.97
C GLU A 85 -16.63 4.37 5.37
N ILE A 86 -15.47 4.54 4.73
CA ILE A 86 -14.24 3.81 5.04
C ILE A 86 -13.73 4.15 6.45
N GLU A 87 -13.69 5.44 6.81
CA GLU A 87 -13.33 5.91 8.15
C GLU A 87 -14.24 5.32 9.22
N GLN A 88 -15.56 5.37 8.99
CA GLN A 88 -16.54 4.79 9.91
C GLN A 88 -16.33 3.28 10.08
N ARG A 89 -16.19 2.53 8.99
CA ARG A 89 -15.90 1.09 9.05
C ARG A 89 -14.59 0.82 9.80
N ASN A 90 -13.54 1.58 9.52
CA ASN A 90 -12.22 1.40 10.10
C ASN A 90 -12.18 1.71 11.60
N SER A 91 -13.11 2.53 12.12
CA SER A 91 -13.21 2.82 13.56
C SER A 91 -13.47 1.57 14.43
N ALA A 92 -13.99 0.50 13.83
CA ALA A 92 -14.26 -0.78 14.49
C ALA A 92 -13.27 -1.90 14.11
N ALA A 93 -12.26 -1.62 13.27
CA ALA A 93 -11.33 -2.61 12.75
C ALA A 93 -9.91 -2.40 13.30
N GLU A 94 -9.28 -3.49 13.76
CA GLU A 94 -7.89 -3.48 14.22
C GLU A 94 -7.10 -4.63 13.55
N PRO A 95 -6.18 -4.33 12.61
CA PRO A 95 -5.83 -3.02 12.09
C PRO A 95 -6.87 -2.45 11.10
N PRO A 96 -6.91 -1.12 10.91
CA PRO A 96 -7.77 -0.50 9.90
C PRO A 96 -7.28 -0.82 8.47
N TYR A 97 -8.21 -0.87 7.51
CA TYR A 97 -7.89 -1.03 6.09
C TYR A 97 -7.97 0.31 5.36
N ILE A 98 -6.80 0.89 5.06
CA ILE A 98 -6.68 2.26 4.51
C ILE A 98 -6.29 2.32 3.02
N TYR A 99 -5.84 1.21 2.44
CA TYR A 99 -5.17 1.21 1.13
C TYR A 99 -6.04 1.66 -0.04
N LEU A 100 -7.37 1.52 0.07
CA LEU A 100 -8.34 1.94 -0.94
C LEU A 100 -9.18 3.14 -0.51
N ASP A 101 -8.74 3.89 0.50
CA ASP A 101 -9.32 5.20 0.80
C ASP A 101 -8.94 6.18 -0.34
N PRO A 102 -9.91 6.82 -1.01
CA PRO A 102 -9.63 7.86 -2.00
C PRO A 102 -8.68 8.96 -1.51
N SER A 103 -8.65 9.25 -0.21
CA SER A 103 -7.74 10.24 0.39
C SER A 103 -6.27 9.81 0.40
N GLN A 104 -5.99 8.53 0.19
CA GLN A 104 -4.65 7.93 0.21
C GLN A 104 -4.21 7.43 -1.17
N MET A 105 -5.11 7.41 -2.16
CA MET A 105 -4.87 6.79 -3.46
C MET A 105 -4.48 7.84 -4.50
N GLU A 106 -3.33 7.66 -5.15
CA GLU A 106 -2.86 8.53 -6.23
C GLU A 106 -3.64 8.32 -7.53
N ASN A 107 -3.74 9.37 -8.34
CA ASN A 107 -4.47 9.38 -9.60
C ASN A 107 -3.76 8.57 -10.70
N SER A 108 -2.47 8.25 -10.52
CA SER A 108 -1.62 7.51 -11.46
C SER A 108 -0.53 6.72 -10.74
N ILE A 109 0.17 5.86 -11.48
CA ILE A 109 1.40 5.19 -11.00
C ILE A 109 2.58 6.14 -11.24
N ALA A 110 3.11 6.73 -10.18
CA ALA A 110 4.17 7.74 -10.24
C ALA A 110 5.43 7.37 -9.44
N ILE A 111 5.51 6.14 -8.92
CA ILE A 111 6.63 5.59 -8.16
C ILE A 111 7.08 4.23 -8.66
#